data_AF-S6CYL5-F1
#
_entry.id   AF-S6CYL5-F1
#
_cell.length_a   1.000
_cell.length_b   1.000
_cell.length_c   1.000
_cell.angle_alpha   90.00
_cell.angle_beta   90.00
_cell.angle_gamma   90.00
#
_symmetry.space_group_name_H-M   'P 1'
#
loop_
_entity.id
_entity.type
_entity.pdbx_description
1 polymer ?
#
loop_
_entity_poly.entity_id
_entity_poly.type
_entity_poly.pdbx_seq_one_letter_code
_entity_poly.pdbx_strand_id
1 'polypeptide(L)' 'MRAAYASEDQQSELLTQTVTTRQAPTDYDGDTVTDSTDKCPTRPEAENGFQDTDGCPDVVATTGAS' A
#
# COMPACT_ATOMS: atom_id res chain seq x y z
N MET A 1 -20.84 23.41 -6.81
CA MET A 1 -19.47 23.75 -6.36
C MET A 1 -19.08 22.79 -5.25
N ARG A 2 -17.88 22.21 -5.34
CA ARG A 2 -17.07 21.46 -4.35
C ARG A 2 -17.73 20.60 -3.25
N ALA A 3 -17.44 19.30 -3.36
CA ALA A 3 -16.85 18.37 -2.37
C ALA A 3 -17.47 18.24 -0.97
N ALA A 4 -17.92 17.03 -0.65
CA ALA A 4 -17.93 16.46 0.70
C ALA A 4 -17.96 14.92 0.62
N TYR A 5 -17.49 14.27 1.67
CA TYR A 5 -16.85 12.96 1.73
C TYR A 5 -17.59 12.05 2.74
N ALA A 6 -17.38 10.73 2.62
CA ALA A 6 -17.51 9.67 3.64
C ALA A 6 -18.87 8.99 3.90
N SER A 7 -18.91 7.64 3.76
CA SER A 7 -18.93 6.67 4.88
C SER A 7 -19.77 5.39 4.69
N GLU A 8 -19.49 4.54 3.68
CA GLU A 8 -20.01 3.14 3.64
C GLU A 8 -18.95 2.08 3.27
N ASP A 9 -17.71 2.48 2.93
CA ASP A 9 -16.66 1.63 2.34
C ASP A 9 -15.54 1.19 3.32
N GLN A 10 -15.63 1.57 4.60
CA GLN A 10 -14.49 1.39 5.53
C GLN A 10 -14.32 -0.03 6.09
N GLN A 11 -15.17 -0.99 5.72
CA GLN A 11 -14.97 -2.41 6.07
C GLN A 11 -14.28 -3.20 4.94
N SER A 12 -14.24 -2.65 3.72
CA SER A 12 -13.37 -3.09 2.61
C SER A 12 -11.91 -2.70 2.88
N GLU A 13 -11.70 -1.62 3.66
CA GLU A 13 -10.40 -0.94 3.81
C GLU A 13 -9.30 -1.70 4.59
N LEU A 14 -9.58 -2.93 5.03
CA LEU A 14 -8.59 -3.83 5.65
C LEU A 14 -8.29 -5.11 4.82
N LEU A 15 -8.97 -5.28 3.68
CA LEU A 15 -8.66 -6.25 2.61
C LEU A 15 -8.00 -5.57 1.39
N THR A 16 -7.93 -4.25 1.41
CA THR A 16 -7.53 -3.25 0.39
C THR A 16 -6.07 -2.83 0.40
N GLN A 17 -5.17 -3.47 1.15
CA GLN A 17 -3.75 -3.30 0.81
C GLN A 17 -3.48 -3.86 -0.57
N THR A 18 -4.22 -4.88 -0.99
CA THR A 18 -4.22 -5.29 -2.40
C THR A 18 -5.06 -4.35 -3.26
N VAL A 19 -4.42 -3.54 -4.10
CA VAL A 19 -5.08 -2.86 -5.21
C VAL A 19 -5.39 -3.85 -6.33
N THR A 20 -6.54 -3.69 -6.96
CA THR A 20 -7.01 -4.58 -8.04
C THR A 20 -6.94 -3.93 -9.42
N THR A 21 -6.48 -2.67 -9.48
CA THR A 21 -6.37 -1.88 -10.70
C THR A 21 -5.01 -1.21 -10.74
N ARG A 22 -4.37 -1.26 -11.89
CA ARG A 22 -3.06 -0.65 -12.15
C ARG A 22 -3.14 0.88 -12.00
N GLN A 23 -2.39 1.45 -11.06
CA GLN A 23 -2.35 2.89 -10.78
C GLN A 23 -1.45 3.66 -11.78
N ALA A 24 -0.33 3.06 -12.21
CA ALA A 24 0.56 3.62 -13.22
C ALA A 24 1.09 2.56 -14.22
N PRO A 25 1.58 2.96 -15.42
CA PRO A 25 1.98 2.01 -16.47
C PRO A 25 3.07 1.01 -16.08
N THR A 26 3.96 1.38 -15.15
CA THR A 26 5.11 0.59 -14.70
C THR A 26 5.20 0.47 -13.17
N ASP A 27 4.12 0.80 -12.48
CA ASP A 27 3.99 0.80 -11.02
C ASP A 27 2.51 0.54 -10.73
N TYR A 28 2.19 -0.72 -10.45
CA TYR A 28 0.82 -1.21 -10.43
C TYR A 28 0.06 -0.71 -9.21
N ASP A 29 0.69 -0.61 -8.04
CA ASP A 29 0.07 -0.16 -6.80
C ASP A 29 0.38 1.26 -6.38
N GLY A 30 1.21 1.96 -7.14
CA GLY A 30 1.45 3.39 -7.03
C GLY A 30 2.33 3.76 -5.84
N ASP A 31 3.14 2.83 -5.35
CA ASP A 31 3.99 3.01 -4.18
C ASP A 31 5.38 3.57 -4.50
N THR A 32 5.60 3.97 -5.76
CA THR A 32 6.86 4.50 -6.32
C THR A 32 7.96 3.46 -6.58
N VAL A 33 7.67 2.18 -6.36
CA VAL A 33 8.51 1.05 -6.78
C VAL A 33 8.03 0.57 -8.15
N THR A 34 8.96 0.33 -9.07
CA THR A 34 8.56 -0.15 -10.40
C THR A 34 8.17 -1.63 -10.35
N ASP A 35 7.17 -2.04 -11.11
CA ASP A 35 6.70 -3.43 -11.25
C ASP A 35 7.84 -4.45 -11.48
N SER A 36 8.93 -4.00 -12.10
CA SER A 36 10.09 -4.85 -12.43
C SER A 36 10.98 -5.17 -11.24
N THR A 37 10.94 -4.35 -10.20
CA THR A 37 11.74 -4.45 -8.97
C THR A 37 10.89 -4.70 -7.73
N ASP A 38 9.59 -4.46 -7.85
CA ASP A 38 8.59 -4.67 -6.83
C ASP A 38 8.26 -6.16 -6.65
N LYS A 39 8.40 -6.65 -5.41
CA LYS A 39 8.08 -8.04 -5.06
C LYS A 39 6.60 -8.25 -4.76
N CYS A 40 5.86 -7.20 -4.44
CA CYS A 40 4.44 -7.22 -4.21
C CYS A 40 3.69 -6.21 -5.11
N PRO A 41 3.61 -6.40 -6.45
CA PRO A 41 3.02 -5.43 -7.40
C PRO A 41 1.54 -5.07 -7.23
N THR A 42 0.90 -5.57 -6.19
CA THR A 42 -0.50 -5.25 -5.90
C THR A 42 -0.65 -4.70 -4.51
N ARG A 43 0.41 -4.65 -3.71
CA ARG A 43 0.39 -4.29 -2.31
C ARG A 43 1.41 -3.17 -2.11
N PRO A 44 0.96 -1.91 -1.94
CA PRO A 44 1.87 -0.80 -1.88
C PRO A 44 2.75 -0.91 -0.64
N GLU A 45 4.02 -0.59 -0.81
CA GLU A 45 5.03 -0.46 0.23
C GLU A 45 4.56 0.44 1.39
N ALA A 46 5.02 0.12 2.59
CA ALA A 46 4.78 0.90 3.78
C ALA A 46 6.11 1.45 4.29
N GLU A 47 6.40 2.73 4.00
CA GLU A 47 7.62 3.42 4.44
C GLU A 47 7.68 3.51 5.98
N ASN A 48 8.24 2.47 6.61
CA ASN A 48 8.25 2.30 8.06
C ASN A 48 9.66 2.04 8.61
N GLY A 49 10.68 2.07 7.75
CA GLY A 49 12.08 1.92 8.10
C GLY A 49 12.58 0.46 8.03
N PHE A 50 11.81 -0.45 7.44
CA PHE A 50 12.19 -1.85 7.29
C PHE A 50 11.90 -2.33 5.87
N GLN A 51 12.98 -2.65 5.16
CA GLN A 51 12.95 -3.14 3.78
C GLN A 51 12.13 -2.28 2.80
N ASP A 52 12.04 -0.96 3.03
CA ASP A 52 11.25 0.01 2.25
C ASP A 52 11.61 0.14 0.75
N THR A 53 12.47 -0.73 0.22
CA THR A 53 12.92 -0.74 -1.18
C THR A 53 12.51 -1.99 -1.94
N ASP A 54 11.84 -2.93 -1.28
CA ASP A 54 11.48 -4.21 -1.91
C ASP A 54 10.04 -4.27 -2.44
N GLY A 55 9.26 -3.20 -2.22
CA GLY A 55 7.92 -3.01 -2.78
C GLY A 55 6.86 -3.83 -2.06
N CYS A 56 7.15 -4.31 -0.85
CA CYS A 56 6.23 -5.13 -0.09
C CYS A 56 5.91 -4.47 1.25
N PRO A 57 4.63 -4.31 1.62
CA PRO A 57 4.28 -3.76 2.91
C PRO A 57 4.69 -4.74 3.99
N ASP A 58 5.77 -4.35 4.65
CA ASP A 58 6.27 -4.97 5.84
C ASP A 58 5.69 -4.28 7.07
N VAL A 59 5.78 -4.97 8.21
CA VAL A 59 5.36 -4.41 9.50
C VAL A 59 6.51 -4.46 10.48
N VAL A 60 7.07 -3.30 10.80
CA VAL A 60 7.86 -3.15 12.02
C VAL A 60 6.91 -3.24 13.21
N ALA A 61 6.71 -4.45 13.73
CA ALA A 61 6.13 -4.61 15.05
C ALA A 61 7.09 -3.93 16.05
N THR A 62 6.87 -2.64 16.30
CA THR A 62 7.45 -1.96 17.45
C THR A 62 6.94 -2.73 18.65
N THR A 63 7.74 -3.68 19.12
CA THR A 63 7.50 -4.41 20.35
C THR A 63 7.63 -3.38 21.46
N GLY A 64 6.51 -2.76 21.78
CA GLY A 64 6.33 -1.84 22.89
C GLY A 64 5.24 -2.37 23.81
N ALA A 65 5.34 -3.61 24.28
CA ALA A 65 4.57 -4.11 25.42
C ALA A 65 5.16 -5.43 25.97
N SER A 66 6.23 -5.32 26.75
CA SER A 66 6.40 -5.89 28.11
C SER A 66 7.88 -6.02 28.45
#